data_AF-A0A6L6R3C9-F1
#
_entry.id   AF-A0A6L6R3C9-F1
#
_cell.length_a   1.000
_cell.length_b   1.000
_cell.length_c   1.000
_cell.angle_alpha   90.00
_cell.angle_beta   90.00
_cell.angle_gamma   90.00
#
_symmetry.space_group_name_H-M   'P 1'
#
loop_
_entity.id
_entity.type
_entity.pdbx_description
1 polymer ?
#
loop_
_entity_poly.entity_id
_entity_poly.type
_entity_poly.pdbx_seq_one_letter_code
_entity_poly.pdbx_strand_id
1 'polypeptide(L)'
;MTTSRAAMRMRPILATGRSLTVGAPRLADGRRPEAPASGAPGALTESDNRLHQVHLRRQCEKPWLPIHWRTTTAICVSRVRNAALRGPYQSHRKARQTMHGFKAGLKRRSTKRVVAAIAGATLVMTPVLAGCGSSASSSAPASEAAAATAAAATGAASAAATVDVTGKVVKLVSCGDVNPWCAVYNKTIIDGLTAAGVQVEYLQDPFDSALQIQHLQSAIAAKPDLILLEPDDDKSLVPSMQQAKAAGIPIIYNNSHPDPAALDTVVSTVNADQAALGTFAAQNCVEGMKAAGATSGNVIALTGSDYTATSNDRITAFIAELEKTPEYKLVSNQNANWDSALTGKLASQLFAQYANQGGIQCAYGMADYQANAIVQAAQQAGLPVGVKDKGLIVTGSNCFKVGIDNIKAGTMYGTGTQAPDTEGNAVVDWTLKFLRGETIPAENLTTEFRVTADNLADHEAECTKA
;
A
#
# COMPACT_ATOMS: atom_id res chain seq x y z
N MET A 1 -23.11 51.98 19.63
CA MET A 1 -24.54 51.62 19.80
C MET A 1 -24.68 50.11 19.55
N THR A 2 -25.64 49.46 20.21
CA THR A 2 -25.81 48.00 20.25
C THR A 2 -27.01 47.55 19.41
N THR A 3 -26.85 46.48 18.62
CA THR A 3 -27.85 45.47 18.18
C THR A 3 -27.22 44.62 17.07
N SER A 4 -27.61 43.37 16.79
CA SER A 4 -28.14 42.32 17.67
C SER A 4 -27.87 40.94 17.00
N ARG A 5 -27.93 39.84 17.76
CA ARG A 5 -27.84 38.48 17.20
C ARG A 5 -29.17 38.04 16.59
N ALA A 6 -29.11 37.29 15.49
CA ALA A 6 -30.18 36.37 15.07
C ALA A 6 -29.53 35.06 14.60
N ALA A 7 -29.83 33.94 15.28
CA ALA A 7 -29.33 32.61 14.93
C ALA A 7 -30.52 31.72 14.56
N MET A 8 -30.58 31.25 13.32
CA MET A 8 -31.72 30.49 12.81
C MET A 8 -31.49 28.99 13.01
N ARG A 9 -32.13 28.40 14.03
CA ARG A 9 -32.22 26.95 14.20
C ARG A 9 -33.40 26.41 13.40
N MET A 10 -33.15 25.46 12.49
CA MET A 10 -34.20 24.57 11.99
C MET A 10 -34.17 23.23 12.75
N ARG A 11 -35.35 22.66 12.98
CA ARG A 11 -35.56 21.32 13.55
C ARG A 11 -36.30 20.45 12.52
N PRO A 12 -36.12 19.12 12.54
CA PRO A 12 -36.66 18.23 11.51
C PRO A 12 -38.18 18.09 11.60
N ILE A 13 -38.80 17.77 10.46
CA ILE A 13 -40.23 17.47 10.34
C ILE A 13 -40.45 15.97 10.60
N LEU A 14 -41.43 15.66 11.46
CA LEU A 14 -41.93 14.29 11.67
C LEU A 14 -42.91 13.92 10.54
N ALA A 15 -42.75 12.74 9.96
CA ALA A 15 -43.73 12.11 9.06
C ALA A 15 -44.10 10.72 9.61
N THR A 16 -45.39 10.43 9.71
CA THR A 16 -45.91 9.28 10.47
C THR A 16 -46.26 8.08 9.59
N GLY A 17 -45.45 7.02 9.72
CA GLY A 17 -45.84 5.61 9.81
C GLY A 17 -46.91 5.00 8.89
N ARG A 18 -46.53 3.89 8.24
CA ARG A 18 -47.33 2.66 8.25
C ARG A 18 -46.42 1.43 8.12
N SER A 19 -46.60 0.45 9.00
CA SER A 19 -46.01 -0.88 8.88
C SER A 19 -47.06 -1.86 8.36
N LEU A 20 -46.66 -2.81 7.52
CA LEU A 20 -47.49 -3.90 7.04
C LEU A 20 -46.77 -5.24 7.23
N THR A 21 -47.04 -5.87 8.36
CA THR A 21 -46.68 -7.27 8.61
C THR A 21 -47.67 -8.19 7.90
N VAL A 22 -47.17 -9.11 7.07
CA VAL A 22 -47.96 -10.26 6.55
C VAL A 22 -47.36 -11.53 7.16
N GLY A 23 -48.22 -12.39 7.72
CA GLY A 23 -47.81 -13.52 8.55
C GLY A 23 -47.49 -14.80 7.78
N ALA A 24 -46.76 -15.70 8.43
CA ALA A 24 -46.50 -17.06 7.96
C ALA A 24 -47.50 -18.08 8.53
N PRO A 25 -47.78 -19.19 7.83
CA PRO A 25 -48.37 -20.40 8.42
C PRO A 25 -47.30 -21.46 8.75
N ARG A 26 -47.58 -22.27 9.78
CA ARG A 26 -46.91 -23.57 10.09
C ARG A 26 -47.70 -24.72 9.39
N LEU A 27 -47.40 -26.03 9.44
CA LEU A 27 -46.52 -26.89 10.26
C LEU A 27 -46.41 -28.31 9.59
N ALA A 28 -45.36 -29.10 9.91
CA ALA A 28 -45.21 -30.57 9.66
C ALA A 28 -45.16 -31.04 8.18
N ASP A 29 -44.61 -32.19 7.77
CA ASP A 29 -44.13 -33.43 8.44
C ASP A 29 -42.98 -34.07 7.60
N GLY A 30 -42.27 -35.09 8.13
CA GLY A 30 -41.86 -36.23 7.29
C GLY A 30 -40.36 -36.45 6.96
N ARG A 31 -39.75 -37.38 7.72
CA ARG A 31 -38.79 -38.43 7.27
C ARG A 31 -37.40 -38.06 6.65
N ARG A 32 -36.34 -38.46 7.39
CA ARG A 32 -35.11 -39.12 6.85
C ARG A 32 -35.50 -40.48 6.20
N PRO A 33 -34.66 -41.20 5.40
CA PRO A 33 -33.19 -41.16 5.32
C PRO A 33 -32.64 -41.30 3.85
N GLU A 34 -31.41 -41.70 3.49
CA GLU A 34 -30.12 -42.01 4.18
C GLU A 34 -28.93 -41.78 3.22
N ALA A 35 -27.68 -41.98 3.66
CA ALA A 35 -26.50 -42.10 2.79
C ALA A 35 -25.98 -43.57 2.68
N PRO A 36 -25.34 -43.94 1.57
CA PRO A 36 -24.32 -44.99 1.54
C PRO A 36 -22.94 -44.43 1.14
N ALA A 37 -21.87 -45.13 1.54
CA ALA A 37 -20.48 -44.74 1.29
C ALA A 37 -19.65 -45.89 0.69
N SER A 38 -18.40 -45.57 0.33
CA SER A 38 -17.31 -46.47 -0.10
C SER A 38 -17.41 -47.09 -1.51
N GLY A 39 -16.25 -47.16 -2.20
CA GLY A 39 -16.16 -47.65 -3.58
C GLY A 39 -14.87 -47.22 -4.30
N ALA A 40 -13.73 -47.78 -3.89
CA ALA A 40 -12.47 -47.77 -4.65
C ALA A 40 -12.19 -49.21 -5.16
N PRO A 41 -11.22 -49.47 -6.09
CA PRO A 41 -10.23 -48.57 -6.69
C PRO A 41 -10.21 -48.61 -8.24
N GLY A 42 -9.27 -47.90 -8.86
CA GLY A 42 -8.92 -48.11 -10.27
C GLY A 42 -7.96 -47.05 -10.83
N ALA A 43 -6.77 -47.46 -11.25
CA ALA A 43 -5.87 -46.61 -12.05
C ALA A 43 -6.20 -46.75 -13.54
N LEU A 44 -6.14 -45.65 -14.29
CA LEU A 44 -6.16 -45.65 -15.75
C LEU A 44 -5.04 -44.78 -16.31
N THR A 45 -4.55 -45.17 -17.47
CA THR A 45 -3.28 -44.71 -18.05
C THR A 45 -3.44 -43.62 -19.11
N GLU A 46 -2.33 -42.93 -19.34
CA GLU A 46 -2.07 -41.99 -20.43
C GLU A 46 -2.30 -42.60 -21.84
N SER A 47 -3.37 -42.20 -22.54
CA SER A 47 -3.50 -42.25 -24.00
C SER A 47 -4.76 -41.52 -24.52
N ASP A 48 -4.69 -40.99 -25.73
CA ASP A 48 -5.79 -40.52 -26.60
C ASP A 48 -6.83 -39.54 -26.02
N ASN A 49 -6.80 -38.27 -26.45
CA ASN A 49 -7.44 -37.95 -27.73
C ASN A 49 -6.80 -36.78 -28.49
N ARG A 50 -6.59 -36.98 -29.80
CA ARG A 50 -6.41 -35.91 -30.79
C ARG A 50 -7.64 -35.85 -31.69
N LEU A 51 -7.89 -34.67 -32.27
CA LEU A 51 -8.88 -34.40 -33.32
C LEU A 51 -10.35 -34.52 -32.86
N HIS A 52 -11.01 -33.36 -32.71
CA HIS A 52 -12.23 -33.10 -33.47
C HIS A 52 -12.29 -31.63 -33.90
N GLN A 53 -12.85 -31.42 -35.09
CA GLN A 53 -13.08 -30.14 -35.74
C GLN A 53 -14.27 -30.32 -36.69
N VAL A 54 -14.80 -29.21 -37.22
CA VAL A 54 -15.79 -29.15 -38.32
C VAL A 54 -17.29 -29.36 -37.95
N HIS A 55 -18.05 -28.28 -38.19
CA HIS A 55 -19.51 -28.19 -38.47
C HIS A 55 -20.57 -28.26 -37.36
N LEU A 56 -21.28 -27.12 -37.20
CA LEU A 56 -22.72 -27.00 -37.52
C LEU A 56 -23.00 -25.61 -38.16
N ARG A 57 -24.15 -25.39 -38.81
CA ARG A 57 -24.37 -24.21 -39.69
C ARG A 57 -25.85 -23.78 -39.84
N ARG A 58 -26.16 -22.50 -39.56
CA ARG A 58 -27.40 -21.74 -39.93
C ARG A 58 -28.71 -22.28 -39.28
N GLN A 59 -29.89 -21.63 -39.35
CA GLN A 59 -30.38 -20.34 -39.93
C GLN A 59 -30.95 -19.43 -38.79
N CYS A 60 -31.30 -18.15 -38.94
CA CYS A 60 -32.48 -17.58 -39.66
C CYS A 60 -32.25 -16.11 -40.12
N GLU A 61 -33.31 -15.41 -40.56
CA GLU A 61 -33.24 -14.42 -41.66
C GLU A 61 -33.64 -12.95 -41.33
N LYS A 62 -33.67 -12.11 -42.38
CA LYS A 62 -33.92 -10.64 -42.46
C LYS A 62 -35.39 -10.35 -42.88
N PRO A 63 -35.88 -9.11 -43.21
CA PRO A 63 -35.26 -7.77 -43.33
C PRO A 63 -36.04 -6.64 -42.58
N TRP A 64 -35.80 -5.33 -42.76
CA TRP A 64 -36.22 -4.46 -43.90
C TRP A 64 -35.31 -3.24 -44.14
N LEU A 65 -35.46 -2.58 -45.30
CA LEU A 65 -34.77 -1.36 -45.78
C LEU A 65 -35.71 -0.61 -46.76
N PRO A 66 -35.64 0.73 -46.94
CA PRO A 66 -34.87 1.31 -48.08
C PRO A 66 -34.20 2.70 -47.80
N ILE A 67 -32.95 2.96 -48.22
CA ILE A 67 -32.45 3.55 -49.50
C ILE A 67 -32.71 5.06 -49.70
N HIS A 68 -31.62 5.85 -49.84
CA HIS A 68 -31.28 6.81 -50.93
C HIS A 68 -29.96 7.59 -50.60
N TRP A 69 -28.99 7.89 -51.49
CA TRP A 69 -28.78 7.33 -52.85
C TRP A 69 -27.33 7.32 -53.44
N ARG A 70 -26.82 8.44 -54.01
CA ARG A 70 -25.71 8.54 -55.02
C ARG A 70 -25.10 9.97 -55.06
N THR A 71 -23.91 10.31 -55.61
CA THR A 71 -23.20 9.82 -56.82
C THR A 71 -21.64 9.86 -56.75
N THR A 72 -21.01 8.84 -57.35
CA THR A 72 -19.93 8.84 -58.39
C THR A 72 -18.86 9.98 -58.40
N THR A 73 -17.54 9.74 -58.56
CA THR A 73 -16.88 8.99 -59.68
C THR A 73 -15.43 8.58 -59.33
N ALA A 74 -14.84 7.62 -60.08
CA ALA A 74 -13.49 7.05 -59.84
C ALA A 74 -12.56 7.13 -61.07
N ILE A 75 -11.23 7.03 -60.85
CA ILE A 75 -10.18 6.85 -61.88
C ILE A 75 -9.20 5.74 -61.44
N CYS A 76 -8.52 5.09 -62.40
CA CYS A 76 -7.86 3.78 -62.25
C CYS A 76 -6.43 3.74 -61.67
N VAL A 77 -6.24 2.80 -60.75
CA VAL A 77 -5.28 1.67 -60.80
C VAL A 77 -4.02 1.78 -61.68
N SER A 78 -2.86 1.54 -61.08
CA SER A 78 -1.82 0.68 -61.69
C SER A 78 -1.19 -0.27 -60.65
N ARG A 79 -0.64 -1.40 -61.10
CA ARG A 79 0.01 -2.46 -60.27
C ARG A 79 1.47 -2.60 -60.68
N VAL A 80 2.39 -2.84 -59.73
CA VAL A 80 3.55 -3.75 -59.94
C VAL A 80 3.84 -4.57 -58.67
N ARG A 81 4.26 -5.82 -58.92
CA ARG A 81 4.43 -7.02 -58.08
C ARG A 81 5.34 -6.93 -56.84
N ASN A 82 5.12 -7.89 -55.93
CA ASN A 82 6.11 -8.47 -55.02
C ASN A 82 7.34 -9.06 -55.76
N ALA A 83 8.48 -9.08 -55.09
CA ALA A 83 9.61 -9.99 -55.32
C ALA A 83 10.08 -10.57 -53.96
N ALA A 84 10.82 -11.68 -53.95
CA ALA A 84 10.95 -12.53 -52.76
C ALA A 84 12.37 -13.06 -52.47
N LEU A 85 12.61 -13.34 -51.19
CA LEU A 85 13.52 -14.37 -50.61
C LEU A 85 14.94 -14.54 -51.21
N ARG A 86 15.97 -14.27 -50.38
CA ARG A 86 17.01 -15.23 -49.90
C ARG A 86 18.08 -14.53 -49.04
N GLY A 87 18.71 -15.28 -48.13
CA GLY A 87 19.94 -14.88 -47.43
C GLY A 87 21.21 -15.14 -48.25
N PRO A 88 22.42 -15.08 -47.66
CA PRO A 88 22.76 -16.11 -46.68
C PRO A 88 23.59 -15.69 -45.45
N TYR A 89 23.71 -16.69 -44.57
CA TYR A 89 24.38 -16.75 -43.27
C TYR A 89 25.92 -16.83 -43.38
N GLN A 90 26.65 -15.90 -42.72
CA GLN A 90 28.07 -15.97 -42.37
C GLN A 90 28.34 -15.03 -41.16
N SER A 91 29.42 -15.15 -40.39
CA SER A 91 29.86 -16.23 -39.48
C SER A 91 31.03 -15.71 -38.61
N HIS A 92 31.26 -16.30 -37.43
CA HIS A 92 32.39 -16.05 -36.50
C HIS A 92 32.55 -14.62 -35.91
N ARG A 93 32.58 -14.41 -34.58
CA ARG A 93 33.54 -14.88 -33.55
C ARG A 93 34.98 -14.35 -33.69
N LYS A 94 35.22 -13.15 -33.15
CA LYS A 94 36.37 -12.68 -32.33
C LYS A 94 36.01 -11.26 -31.85
N ALA A 95 36.38 -10.77 -30.66
CA ALA A 95 37.38 -11.26 -29.71
C ALA A 95 36.86 -11.43 -28.27
N ARG A 96 37.54 -12.28 -27.51
CA ARG A 96 37.52 -12.38 -26.03
C ARG A 96 38.98 -12.66 -25.63
N GLN A 97 39.38 -12.30 -24.41
CA GLN A 97 40.73 -12.48 -23.84
C GLN A 97 41.85 -11.55 -24.36
N THR A 98 41.94 -10.37 -23.75
CA THR A 98 43.17 -9.78 -23.17
C THR A 98 42.70 -8.72 -22.15
N MET A 99 43.22 -8.58 -20.94
CA MET A 99 44.32 -9.30 -20.26
C MET A 99 43.87 -9.76 -18.85
N HIS A 100 44.36 -10.93 -18.41
CA HIS A 100 44.59 -11.16 -16.98
C HIS A 100 45.98 -10.65 -16.63
N GLY A 101 46.15 -10.01 -15.46
CA GLY A 101 47.46 -9.86 -14.84
C GLY A 101 47.86 -8.42 -14.46
N PHE A 102 47.38 -7.94 -13.32
CA PHE A 102 48.14 -7.00 -12.50
C PHE A 102 47.86 -7.18 -10.98
N LYS A 103 48.30 -8.31 -10.43
CA LYS A 103 48.48 -8.49 -8.98
C LYS A 103 49.92 -8.15 -8.60
N ALA A 104 50.20 -6.89 -8.28
CA ALA A 104 51.46 -6.47 -7.64
C ALA A 104 51.22 -5.25 -6.75
N GLY A 105 51.61 -5.37 -5.47
CA GLY A 105 51.02 -4.60 -4.38
C GLY A 105 51.25 -3.09 -4.30
N LEU A 106 50.37 -2.45 -3.54
CA LEU A 106 50.73 -1.33 -2.69
C LEU A 106 50.78 -1.79 -1.22
N LYS A 107 51.69 -1.20 -0.44
CA LYS A 107 52.14 -1.76 0.84
C LYS A 107 51.17 -1.46 1.99
N ARG A 108 51.03 -2.40 2.93
CA ARG A 108 50.63 -2.10 4.32
C ARG A 108 51.48 -0.93 4.84
N ARG A 109 50.85 0.18 5.25
CA ARG A 109 51.45 1.13 6.21
C ARG A 109 50.73 0.98 7.54
N SER A 110 51.32 0.16 8.40
CA SER A 110 50.94 0.08 9.82
C SER A 110 51.51 1.28 10.57
N THR A 111 50.69 2.29 10.85
CA THR A 111 51.05 3.33 11.83
C THR A 111 50.73 2.81 13.22
N LYS A 112 51.72 2.82 14.13
CA LYS A 112 51.57 2.29 15.48
C LYS A 112 50.91 3.31 16.40
N ARG A 113 50.00 2.81 17.25
CA ARG A 113 49.77 3.22 18.65
C ARG A 113 50.11 4.68 19.01
N VAL A 114 49.07 5.47 19.29
CA VAL A 114 49.11 6.37 20.46
C VAL A 114 48.13 5.79 21.48
N VAL A 115 48.64 5.33 22.62
CA VAL A 115 47.85 4.99 23.80
C VAL A 115 48.18 6.06 24.83
N ALA A 116 47.21 6.91 25.14
CA ALA A 116 47.28 7.86 26.23
C ALA A 116 46.33 7.38 27.34
N ALA A 117 46.89 6.70 28.34
CA ALA A 117 46.13 6.28 29.50
C ALA A 117 46.13 7.39 30.56
N ILE A 118 44.95 7.69 31.13
CA ILE A 118 44.84 8.46 32.36
C ILE A 118 44.07 7.60 33.37
N ALA A 119 44.83 6.94 34.24
CA ALA A 119 44.39 6.73 35.62
C ALA A 119 44.79 7.98 36.41
N GLY A 120 44.11 8.37 37.49
CA GLY A 120 42.92 7.80 38.10
C GLY A 120 42.83 8.26 39.56
N ALA A 121 41.61 8.42 40.10
CA ALA A 121 41.41 8.84 41.49
C ALA A 121 40.11 8.25 42.06
N THR A 122 40.23 7.45 43.11
CA THR A 122 39.09 6.80 43.80
C THR A 122 39.01 7.27 45.26
N LEU A 123 37.91 7.94 45.62
CA LEU A 123 37.37 8.20 46.97
C LEU A 123 35.99 8.89 46.76
N VAL A 124 34.98 8.85 47.64
CA VAL A 124 34.84 8.27 49.00
C VAL A 124 33.57 7.38 49.06
N MET A 125 33.42 6.57 50.10
CA MET A 125 32.25 5.71 50.39
C MET A 125 31.32 6.36 51.44
N THR A 126 29.99 6.27 51.27
CA THR A 126 28.92 5.99 52.30
C THR A 126 27.57 6.71 52.03
N PRO A 127 26.43 6.10 52.42
CA PRO A 127 25.09 6.71 52.38
C PRO A 127 24.65 7.29 53.74
N VAL A 128 23.59 8.11 53.75
CA VAL A 128 22.88 8.56 54.99
C VAL A 128 21.39 8.25 54.87
N LEU A 129 20.76 7.89 55.99
CA LEU A 129 19.40 7.37 56.08
C LEU A 129 18.31 8.43 56.26
N ALA A 130 17.10 8.04 55.87
CA ALA A 130 15.80 8.32 56.50
C ALA A 130 15.48 9.73 57.06
N GLY A 131 14.48 10.39 56.47
CA GLY A 131 13.61 11.33 57.15
C GLY A 131 12.20 10.74 57.28
N CYS A 132 11.76 10.41 58.49
CA CYS A 132 10.40 9.94 58.78
C CYS A 132 9.95 10.43 60.16
N GLY A 133 8.69 10.86 60.28
CA GLY A 133 8.05 11.27 61.53
C GLY A 133 7.49 12.71 61.49
N SER A 134 6.51 13.06 62.33
CA SER A 134 5.66 12.21 63.18
C SER A 134 4.47 12.98 63.74
N SER A 135 3.43 12.25 64.19
CA SER A 135 2.50 12.65 65.28
C SER A 135 1.49 13.79 64.99
N ALA A 136 0.31 13.88 65.63
CA ALA A 136 -0.46 12.92 66.46
C ALA A 136 -1.94 13.38 66.56
N SER A 137 -2.79 12.55 67.18
CA SER A 137 -4.27 12.68 67.19
C SER A 137 -4.87 13.43 68.41
N SER A 138 -5.85 14.31 68.16
CA SER A 138 -6.96 14.73 69.06
C SER A 138 -7.83 15.77 68.34
N SER A 139 -9.15 15.93 68.52
CA SER A 139 -10.19 15.19 69.28
C SER A 139 -11.58 15.62 68.76
N ALA A 140 -12.64 14.83 68.99
CA ALA A 140 -14.03 15.26 68.75
C ALA A 140 -14.50 16.29 69.82
N PRO A 141 -15.60 17.04 69.60
CA PRO A 141 -16.95 16.48 69.80
C PRO A 141 -17.92 16.77 68.63
N ALA A 142 -19.21 16.44 68.82
CA ALA A 142 -20.21 16.30 67.75
C ALA A 142 -21.23 17.45 67.65
N SER A 143 -21.93 17.50 66.52
CA SER A 143 -23.28 18.07 66.37
C SER A 143 -24.06 17.26 65.32
N GLU A 144 -25.36 17.10 65.51
CA GLU A 144 -26.25 16.38 64.59
C GLU A 144 -26.71 17.25 63.41
N ALA A 145 -27.00 16.62 62.25
CA ALA A 145 -28.36 16.58 61.65
C ALA A 145 -28.36 16.20 60.14
N ALA A 146 -29.56 15.79 59.67
CA ALA A 146 -30.00 15.69 58.26
C ALA A 146 -29.28 14.67 57.34
N ALA A 147 -29.97 13.56 57.06
CA ALA A 147 -29.51 12.50 56.16
C ALA A 147 -29.64 12.83 54.66
N ALA A 148 -28.74 12.25 53.85
CA ALA A 148 -28.94 12.03 52.41
C ALA A 148 -28.33 10.68 52.01
N THR A 149 -29.17 9.70 51.67
CA THR A 149 -28.74 8.31 51.44
C THR A 149 -28.14 8.10 50.04
N ALA A 150 -26.87 8.44 49.87
CA ALA A 150 -26.10 8.08 48.67
C ALA A 150 -25.53 6.66 48.82
N ALA A 151 -26.07 5.69 48.08
CA ALA A 151 -25.51 4.33 48.04
C ALA A 151 -24.16 4.35 47.32
N ALA A 152 -23.07 4.35 48.09
CA ALA A 152 -21.71 4.27 47.57
C ALA A 152 -21.45 2.87 46.98
N ALA A 153 -21.81 2.69 45.71
CA ALA A 153 -21.37 1.55 44.93
C ALA A 153 -19.84 1.61 44.85
N THR A 154 -19.17 0.73 45.60
CA THR A 154 -17.72 0.55 45.54
C THR A 154 -17.35 -0.13 44.22
N GLY A 155 -17.40 0.65 43.14
CA GLY A 155 -16.82 0.30 41.86
C GLY A 155 -15.32 0.18 42.04
N ALA A 156 -14.86 -1.01 42.44
CA ALA A 156 -13.46 -1.37 42.40
C ALA A 156 -13.01 -1.21 40.95
N ALA A 157 -12.25 -0.16 40.68
CA ALA A 157 -11.55 0.01 39.42
C ALA A 157 -10.55 -1.14 39.32
N SER A 158 -10.97 -2.22 38.68
CA SER A 158 -10.09 -3.32 38.33
C SER A 158 -8.98 -2.73 37.48
N ALA A 159 -7.77 -2.67 38.04
CA ALA A 159 -6.58 -2.44 37.24
C ALA A 159 -6.49 -3.63 36.29
N ALA A 160 -6.96 -3.44 35.06
CA ALA A 160 -7.05 -4.51 34.08
C ALA A 160 -5.67 -5.13 33.94
N ALA A 161 -5.55 -6.39 34.37
CA ALA A 161 -4.30 -7.12 34.28
C ALA A 161 -3.91 -7.15 32.80
N THR A 162 -2.84 -6.45 32.46
CA THR A 162 -2.34 -6.37 31.09
C THR A 162 -2.01 -7.79 30.65
N VAL A 163 -2.82 -8.33 29.76
CA VAL A 163 -2.67 -9.71 29.27
C VAL A 163 -1.26 -9.86 28.69
N ASP A 164 -0.54 -10.86 29.17
CA ASP A 164 0.80 -11.14 28.69
C ASP A 164 0.74 -11.68 27.25
N VAL A 165 1.47 -11.05 26.35
CA VAL A 165 1.60 -11.44 24.94
C VAL A 165 2.91 -12.19 24.67
N THR A 166 3.74 -12.39 25.69
CA THR A 166 5.00 -13.14 25.60
C THR A 166 4.74 -14.56 25.10
N GLY A 167 5.44 -14.96 24.04
CA GLY A 167 5.30 -16.30 23.44
C GLY A 167 4.09 -16.46 22.50
N LYS A 168 3.25 -15.44 22.30
CA LYS A 168 2.26 -15.42 21.21
C LYS A 168 2.94 -15.58 19.86
N VAL A 169 2.35 -16.34 18.95
CA VAL A 169 2.91 -16.61 17.61
C VAL A 169 2.17 -15.79 16.56
N VAL A 170 2.91 -14.95 15.83
CA VAL A 170 2.42 -14.15 14.70
C VAL A 170 3.14 -14.61 13.43
N LYS A 171 2.38 -14.86 12.36
CA LYS A 171 2.93 -15.01 11.01
C LYS A 171 2.78 -13.68 10.28
N LEU A 172 3.88 -13.12 9.78
CA LEU A 172 3.88 -11.94 8.92
C LEU A 172 4.06 -12.44 7.48
N VAL A 173 3.02 -12.27 6.64
CA VAL A 173 3.01 -12.59 5.21
C VAL A 173 2.94 -11.25 4.47
N SER A 174 4.01 -10.86 3.80
CA SER A 174 4.19 -9.51 3.25
C SER A 174 5.29 -9.44 2.19
N CYS A 175 5.23 -8.39 1.37
CA CYS A 175 6.23 -8.04 0.38
C CYS A 175 7.68 -8.09 0.91
N GLY A 176 8.63 -8.51 0.07
CA GLY A 176 10.01 -8.82 0.45
C GLY A 176 10.96 -7.61 0.52
N ASP A 177 11.98 -7.72 1.38
CA ASP A 177 13.00 -6.68 1.68
C ASP A 177 13.83 -6.17 0.49
N VAL A 178 13.63 -6.70 -0.72
CA VAL A 178 14.21 -6.15 -1.97
C VAL A 178 13.55 -4.81 -2.32
N ASN A 179 12.29 -4.60 -1.93
CA ASN A 179 11.64 -3.29 -2.01
C ASN A 179 11.99 -2.47 -0.75
N PRO A 180 12.43 -1.20 -0.89
CA PRO A 180 12.90 -0.40 0.23
C PRO A 180 11.79 -0.02 1.23
N TRP A 181 10.53 0.01 0.81
CA TRP A 181 9.40 0.29 1.72
C TRP A 181 9.11 -0.94 2.60
N CYS A 182 8.97 -2.11 1.97
CA CYS A 182 8.79 -3.40 2.63
C CYS A 182 9.88 -3.67 3.66
N ALA A 183 11.15 -3.40 3.31
CA ALA A 183 12.30 -3.61 4.20
C ALA A 183 12.23 -2.79 5.52
N VAL A 184 11.71 -1.56 5.48
CA VAL A 184 11.57 -0.72 6.69
C VAL A 184 10.28 -1.06 7.43
N TYR A 185 9.18 -1.28 6.70
CA TYR A 185 7.86 -1.62 7.23
C TYR A 185 7.88 -2.96 8.01
N ASN A 186 8.32 -4.04 7.37
CA ASN A 186 8.37 -5.36 7.99
C ASN A 186 9.37 -5.42 9.14
N LYS A 187 10.53 -4.75 9.02
CA LYS A 187 11.48 -4.62 10.13
C LYS A 187 10.88 -3.88 11.33
N THR A 188 10.10 -2.84 11.12
CA THR A 188 9.43 -2.09 12.19
C THR A 188 8.43 -2.98 12.93
N ILE A 189 7.65 -3.78 12.19
CA ILE A 189 6.71 -4.75 12.77
C ILE A 189 7.42 -5.83 13.58
N ILE A 190 8.48 -6.44 13.01
CA ILE A 190 9.26 -7.49 13.66
C ILE A 190 9.92 -6.98 14.94
N ASP A 191 10.61 -5.83 14.89
CA ASP A 191 11.27 -5.24 16.06
C ASP A 191 10.25 -4.88 17.15
N GLY A 192 9.14 -4.23 16.80
CA GLY A 192 8.12 -3.79 17.76
C GLY A 192 7.39 -4.95 18.46
N LEU A 193 7.04 -5.99 17.71
CA LEU A 193 6.39 -7.19 18.28
C LEU A 193 7.36 -8.06 19.08
N THR A 194 8.59 -8.27 18.60
CA THR A 194 9.59 -9.06 19.35
C THR A 194 10.07 -8.35 20.61
N ALA A 195 10.14 -7.02 20.63
CA ALA A 195 10.37 -6.23 21.84
C ALA A 195 9.26 -6.39 22.90
N ALA A 196 8.03 -6.71 22.47
CA ALA A 196 6.91 -7.08 23.34
C ALA A 196 6.86 -8.58 23.69
N GLY A 197 7.85 -9.38 23.29
CA GLY A 197 7.94 -10.83 23.59
C GLY A 197 7.18 -11.74 22.63
N VAL A 198 6.53 -11.19 21.60
CA VAL A 198 5.81 -11.94 20.56
C VAL A 198 6.81 -12.65 19.64
N GLN A 199 6.52 -13.91 19.29
CA GLN A 199 7.30 -14.68 18.32
C GLN A 199 6.77 -14.37 16.91
N VAL A 200 7.54 -13.61 16.13
CA VAL A 200 7.21 -13.29 14.74
C VAL A 200 7.99 -14.19 13.79
N GLU A 201 7.29 -14.84 12.87
CA GLU A 201 7.89 -15.51 11.71
C GLU A 201 7.48 -14.75 10.45
N TYR A 202 8.47 -14.20 9.74
CA TYR A 202 8.29 -13.44 8.51
C TYR A 202 8.47 -14.37 7.30
N LEU A 203 7.41 -14.46 6.52
CA LEU A 203 7.32 -15.16 5.25
C LEU A 203 7.37 -14.09 4.15
N GLN A 204 8.47 -14.07 3.38
CA GLN A 204 8.78 -12.96 2.47
C GLN A 204 8.31 -13.25 1.05
N ASP A 205 7.51 -12.35 0.48
CA ASP A 205 6.97 -12.49 -0.88
C ASP A 205 7.59 -11.45 -1.83
N PRO A 206 8.41 -11.83 -2.83
CA PRO A 206 9.12 -10.87 -3.69
C PRO A 206 8.22 -10.30 -4.81
N PHE A 207 6.99 -9.91 -4.49
CA PHE A 207 5.88 -9.68 -5.41
C PHE A 207 5.60 -10.91 -6.29
N ASP A 208 5.38 -12.05 -5.63
CA ASP A 208 4.98 -13.33 -6.24
C ASP A 208 3.76 -13.89 -5.50
N SER A 209 2.57 -13.53 -5.99
CA SER A 209 1.29 -13.93 -5.41
C SER A 209 1.12 -15.46 -5.33
N ALA A 210 1.79 -16.23 -6.20
CA ALA A 210 1.74 -17.69 -6.16
C ALA A 210 2.61 -18.27 -5.03
N LEU A 211 3.71 -17.59 -4.66
CA LEU A 211 4.44 -17.87 -3.42
C LEU A 211 3.66 -17.40 -2.19
N GLN A 212 3.07 -16.20 -2.23
CA GLN A 212 2.30 -15.66 -1.10
C GLN A 212 1.10 -16.54 -0.73
N ILE A 213 0.40 -17.12 -1.72
CA ILE A 213 -0.65 -18.13 -1.47
C ILE A 213 -0.11 -19.35 -0.72
N GLN A 214 1.11 -19.82 -1.04
CA GLN A 214 1.75 -20.95 -0.35
C GLN A 214 2.20 -20.57 1.07
N HIS A 215 2.74 -19.37 1.26
CA HIS A 215 3.10 -18.84 2.58
C HIS A 215 1.87 -18.67 3.48
N LEU A 216 0.76 -18.11 2.98
CA LEU A 216 -0.50 -17.99 3.70
C LEU A 216 -1.09 -19.37 4.05
N GLN A 217 -1.03 -20.35 3.14
CA GLN A 217 -1.44 -21.74 3.44
C GLN A 217 -0.54 -22.40 4.49
N SER A 218 0.77 -22.16 4.48
CA SER A 218 1.71 -22.62 5.50
C SER A 218 1.46 -21.97 6.86
N ALA A 219 1.17 -20.67 6.88
CA ALA A 219 0.75 -19.94 8.07
C ALA A 219 -0.54 -20.54 8.67
N ILE A 220 -1.55 -20.79 7.85
CA ILE A 220 -2.81 -21.45 8.27
C ILE A 220 -2.54 -22.86 8.85
N ALA A 221 -1.69 -23.66 8.19
CA ALA A 221 -1.34 -25.00 8.66
C ALA A 221 -0.60 -24.99 10.00
N ALA A 222 0.21 -23.94 10.26
CA ALA A 222 0.96 -23.76 11.51
C ALA A 222 0.09 -23.28 12.70
N LYS A 223 -1.13 -22.78 12.46
CA LYS A 223 -2.10 -22.32 13.48
C LYS A 223 -1.52 -21.31 14.50
N PRO A 224 -1.02 -20.15 14.04
CA PRO A 224 -0.59 -19.05 14.91
C PRO A 224 -1.77 -18.44 15.69
N ASP A 225 -1.46 -17.60 16.68
CA ASP A 225 -2.45 -16.74 17.34
C ASP A 225 -3.02 -15.67 16.40
N LEU A 226 -2.23 -15.25 15.39
CA LEU A 226 -2.58 -14.22 14.43
C LEU A 226 -1.76 -14.34 13.13
N ILE A 227 -2.37 -13.97 12.01
CA ILE A 227 -1.69 -13.67 10.75
C ILE A 227 -1.78 -12.16 10.49
N LEU A 228 -0.63 -11.54 10.20
CA LEU A 228 -0.54 -10.23 9.56
C LEU A 228 -0.34 -10.45 8.06
N LEU A 229 -1.23 -9.89 7.25
CA LEU A 229 -1.21 -10.05 5.80
C LEU A 229 -1.08 -8.69 5.10
N GLU A 230 -0.15 -8.58 4.17
CA GLU A 230 0.06 -7.43 3.30
C GLU A 230 0.17 -7.96 1.84
N PRO A 231 -0.60 -7.43 0.87
CA PRO A 231 -0.98 -8.20 -0.31
C PRO A 231 -0.14 -7.97 -1.58
N ASP A 232 0.19 -9.06 -2.28
CA ASP A 232 0.71 -9.01 -3.66
C ASP A 232 -0.41 -8.91 -4.72
N ASP A 233 -1.55 -9.59 -4.49
CA ASP A 233 -2.78 -9.56 -5.30
C ASP A 233 -3.99 -9.87 -4.40
N ASP A 234 -4.84 -8.87 -4.14
CA ASP A 234 -5.96 -8.96 -3.19
C ASP A 234 -6.97 -10.07 -3.53
N LYS A 235 -7.15 -10.35 -4.82
CA LYS A 235 -8.16 -11.28 -5.35
C LYS A 235 -7.67 -12.72 -5.30
N SER A 236 -6.38 -12.92 -5.53
CA SER A 236 -5.72 -14.23 -5.47
C SER A 236 -5.75 -14.83 -4.06
N LEU A 237 -5.75 -13.98 -3.02
CA LEU A 237 -5.69 -14.36 -1.61
C LEU A 237 -7.04 -14.80 -1.04
N VAL A 238 -8.16 -14.31 -1.58
CA VAL A 238 -9.53 -14.56 -1.07
C VAL A 238 -9.79 -16.03 -0.69
N PRO A 239 -9.44 -17.06 -1.50
CA PRO A 239 -9.68 -18.45 -1.15
C PRO A 239 -8.86 -18.94 0.05
N SER A 240 -7.65 -18.42 0.25
CA SER A 240 -6.79 -18.73 1.41
C SER A 240 -7.22 -17.94 2.65
N MET A 241 -7.68 -16.70 2.50
CA MET A 241 -8.24 -15.93 3.62
C MET A 241 -9.54 -16.57 4.15
N GLN A 242 -10.40 -17.10 3.28
CA GLN A 242 -11.58 -17.89 3.68
C GLN A 242 -11.17 -19.22 4.36
N GLN A 243 -10.02 -19.82 4.03
CA GLN A 243 -9.49 -20.98 4.76
C GLN A 243 -8.99 -20.61 6.16
N ALA A 244 -8.32 -19.46 6.34
CA ALA A 244 -7.91 -18.97 7.66
C ALA A 244 -9.13 -18.73 8.56
N LYS A 245 -10.16 -18.05 8.03
CA LYS A 245 -11.46 -17.87 8.70
C LYS A 245 -12.09 -19.20 9.10
N ALA A 246 -12.14 -20.18 8.19
CA ALA A 246 -12.70 -21.50 8.47
C ALA A 246 -11.88 -22.30 9.51
N ALA A 247 -10.58 -22.03 9.63
CA ALA A 247 -9.71 -22.59 10.66
C ALA A 247 -9.80 -21.85 12.02
N GLY A 248 -10.52 -20.71 12.09
CA GLY A 248 -10.62 -19.87 13.27
C GLY A 248 -9.36 -19.02 13.55
N ILE A 249 -8.50 -18.83 12.56
CA ILE A 249 -7.25 -18.06 12.67
C ILE A 249 -7.56 -16.61 12.24
N PRO A 250 -7.31 -15.60 13.10
CA PRO A 250 -7.58 -14.22 12.75
C PRO A 250 -6.53 -13.67 11.76
N ILE A 251 -6.98 -12.80 10.87
CA ILE A 251 -6.13 -11.99 9.98
C ILE A 251 -6.32 -10.51 10.33
N ILE A 252 -5.23 -9.78 10.57
CA ILE A 252 -5.20 -8.32 10.39
C ILE A 252 -4.55 -8.05 9.03
N TYR A 253 -5.25 -7.30 8.19
CA TYR A 253 -4.83 -6.98 6.82
C TYR A 253 -4.30 -5.54 6.78
N ASN A 254 -3.23 -5.28 6.04
CA ASN A 254 -2.44 -4.05 6.19
C ASN A 254 -2.20 -3.34 4.83
N ASN A 255 -1.66 -2.12 4.88
CA ASN A 255 -1.36 -1.24 3.73
C ASN A 255 -2.63 -0.69 3.01
N SER A 256 -3.57 -1.57 2.65
CA SER A 256 -4.81 -1.22 1.95
C SER A 256 -6.01 -2.05 2.42
N HIS A 257 -7.19 -1.83 1.85
CA HIS A 257 -8.33 -2.71 2.08
C HIS A 257 -8.17 -4.05 1.32
N PRO A 258 -8.77 -5.16 1.78
CA PRO A 258 -8.84 -6.42 1.03
C PRO A 258 -9.88 -6.35 -0.09
N ASP A 259 -9.90 -7.33 -1.01
CA ASP A 259 -10.99 -7.45 -1.98
C ASP A 259 -12.36 -7.58 -1.24
N PRO A 260 -13.44 -6.97 -1.75
CA PRO A 260 -14.76 -7.03 -1.11
C PRO A 260 -15.27 -8.45 -0.78
N ALA A 261 -14.82 -9.49 -1.50
CA ALA A 261 -15.16 -10.89 -1.22
C ALA A 261 -14.40 -11.52 -0.02
N ALA A 262 -13.44 -10.80 0.57
CA ALA A 262 -12.68 -11.21 1.75
C ALA A 262 -12.89 -10.31 2.98
N LEU A 263 -13.70 -9.23 2.89
CA LEU A 263 -13.99 -8.32 4.01
C LEU A 263 -14.50 -9.04 5.28
N ASP A 264 -15.14 -10.20 5.13
CA ASP A 264 -15.66 -10.98 6.26
C ASP A 264 -14.64 -11.96 6.88
N THR A 265 -13.40 -12.00 6.37
CA THR A 265 -12.31 -12.90 6.83
C THR A 265 -11.29 -12.25 7.75
N VAL A 266 -11.24 -10.92 7.77
CA VAL A 266 -10.32 -10.14 8.59
C VAL A 266 -10.99 -9.75 9.91
N VAL A 267 -10.21 -9.63 10.98
CA VAL A 267 -10.70 -9.07 12.26
C VAL A 267 -10.56 -7.54 12.29
N SER A 268 -9.67 -6.99 11.48
CA SER A 268 -9.38 -5.57 11.36
C SER A 268 -8.52 -5.30 10.12
N THR A 269 -8.50 -4.04 9.66
CA THR A 269 -7.49 -3.55 8.72
C THR A 269 -6.66 -2.41 9.33
N VAL A 270 -5.41 -2.24 8.89
CA VAL A 270 -4.50 -1.15 9.27
C VAL A 270 -3.86 -0.57 8.01
N ASN A 271 -4.43 0.55 7.54
CA ASN A 271 -4.24 1.04 6.17
C ASN A 271 -3.62 2.45 6.17
N ALA A 272 -3.08 2.88 5.03
CA ALA A 272 -2.86 4.29 4.72
C ALA A 272 -3.98 4.85 3.83
N ASP A 273 -4.16 6.17 3.79
CA ASP A 273 -5.14 6.81 2.89
C ASP A 273 -4.61 6.89 1.45
N GLN A 274 -4.74 5.76 0.74
CA GLN A 274 -4.31 5.58 -0.64
C GLN A 274 -5.04 6.53 -1.62
N ALA A 275 -6.28 6.91 -1.31
CA ALA A 275 -7.06 7.85 -2.12
C ALA A 275 -6.61 9.31 -1.91
N ALA A 276 -6.28 9.70 -0.67
CA ALA A 276 -5.65 11.00 -0.39
C ALA A 276 -4.29 11.11 -1.11
N LEU A 277 -3.44 10.08 -1.07
CA LEU A 277 -2.17 10.05 -1.79
C LEU A 277 -2.33 10.25 -3.31
N GLY A 278 -3.29 9.57 -3.93
CA GLY A 278 -3.63 9.77 -5.34
C GLY A 278 -4.07 11.21 -5.65
N THR A 279 -4.91 11.77 -4.79
CA THR A 279 -5.38 13.17 -4.86
C THR A 279 -4.22 14.16 -4.74
N PHE A 280 -3.32 13.96 -3.77
CA PHE A 280 -2.16 14.81 -3.55
C PHE A 280 -1.20 14.83 -4.74
N ALA A 281 -0.97 13.67 -5.36
CA ALA A 281 -0.15 13.57 -6.57
C ALA A 281 -0.77 14.31 -7.77
N ALA A 282 -2.09 14.24 -7.95
CA ALA A 282 -2.77 14.99 -9.01
C ALA A 282 -2.70 16.51 -8.77
N GLN A 283 -2.89 16.97 -7.53
CA GLN A 283 -2.72 18.37 -7.17
C GLN A 283 -1.29 18.86 -7.38
N ASN A 284 -0.28 18.06 -6.97
CA ASN A 284 1.13 18.34 -7.24
C ASN A 284 1.42 18.49 -8.74
N CYS A 285 0.84 17.64 -9.59
CA CYS A 285 0.92 17.80 -11.04
C CYS A 285 0.28 19.12 -11.52
N VAL A 286 -0.97 19.39 -11.15
CA VAL A 286 -1.74 20.55 -11.63
C VAL A 286 -1.13 21.88 -11.18
N GLU A 287 -0.75 21.99 -9.92
CA GLU A 287 -0.14 23.21 -9.35
C GLU A 287 1.29 23.41 -9.86
N GLY A 288 2.10 22.34 -9.92
CA GLY A 288 3.45 22.40 -10.48
C GLY A 288 3.47 22.82 -11.94
N MET A 289 2.56 22.30 -12.78
CA MET A 289 2.46 22.69 -14.19
C MET A 289 2.05 24.16 -14.34
N LYS A 290 1.09 24.62 -13.53
CA LYS A 290 0.70 26.05 -13.49
C LYS A 290 1.86 26.94 -13.05
N ALA A 291 2.63 26.53 -12.04
CA ALA A 291 3.79 27.26 -11.55
C ALA A 291 4.94 27.32 -12.58
N ALA A 292 5.14 26.27 -13.37
CA ALA A 292 6.07 26.27 -14.51
C ALA A 292 5.59 27.17 -15.69
N GLY A 293 4.34 27.61 -15.66
CA GLY A 293 3.72 28.44 -16.69
C GLY A 293 3.07 27.65 -17.83
N ALA A 294 2.82 26.36 -17.65
CA ALA A 294 2.03 25.57 -18.58
C ALA A 294 0.53 25.86 -18.40
N THR A 295 -0.20 26.05 -19.52
CA THR A 295 -1.65 26.28 -19.55
C THR A 295 -2.44 25.02 -19.96
N SER A 296 -1.73 23.94 -20.23
CA SER A 296 -2.21 22.60 -20.58
C SER A 296 -1.02 21.65 -20.52
N GLY A 297 -1.24 20.34 -20.46
CA GLY A 297 -0.12 19.41 -20.38
C GLY A 297 -0.48 17.93 -20.51
N ASN A 298 0.44 17.17 -21.08
CA ASN A 298 0.42 15.72 -21.08
C ASN A 298 0.98 15.21 -19.74
N VAL A 299 0.25 14.32 -19.09
CA VAL A 299 0.58 13.70 -17.80
C VAL A 299 0.78 12.21 -18.01
N ILE A 300 1.78 11.62 -17.35
CA ILE A 300 1.95 10.16 -17.27
C ILE A 300 1.90 9.67 -15.82
N ALA A 301 1.39 8.46 -15.62
CA ALA A 301 1.47 7.74 -14.35
C ALA A 301 2.24 6.43 -14.55
N LEU A 302 3.20 6.18 -13.66
CA LEU A 302 3.97 4.94 -13.57
C LEU A 302 3.66 4.32 -12.20
N THR A 303 2.90 3.22 -12.23
CA THR A 303 2.18 2.72 -11.05
C THR A 303 2.92 1.61 -10.32
N GLY A 304 2.39 1.22 -9.18
CA GLY A 304 2.71 -0.02 -8.50
C GLY A 304 2.16 -1.26 -9.23
N SER A 305 1.95 -2.33 -8.48
CA SER A 305 1.22 -3.52 -8.95
C SER A 305 -0.28 -3.19 -9.13
N ASP A 306 -0.82 -3.33 -10.35
CA ASP A 306 -2.26 -3.17 -10.64
C ASP A 306 -3.14 -4.20 -9.89
N TYR A 307 -2.55 -5.22 -9.27
CA TYR A 307 -3.25 -6.28 -8.55
C TYR A 307 -3.62 -5.92 -7.10
N THR A 308 -3.18 -4.75 -6.61
CA THR A 308 -3.35 -4.29 -5.22
C THR A 308 -4.26 -3.06 -5.12
N ALA A 309 -5.08 -2.97 -4.08
CA ALA A 309 -5.89 -1.80 -3.78
C ALA A 309 -5.03 -0.53 -3.61
N THR A 310 -3.83 -0.63 -3.02
CA THR A 310 -2.81 0.43 -2.92
C THR A 310 -2.58 1.18 -4.23
N SER A 311 -2.40 0.48 -5.35
CA SER A 311 -2.22 1.13 -6.66
C SER A 311 -3.55 1.62 -7.25
N ASN A 312 -4.62 0.84 -7.09
CA ASN A 312 -5.92 1.09 -7.71
C ASN A 312 -6.61 2.34 -7.12
N ASP A 313 -6.56 2.52 -5.80
CA ASP A 313 -7.11 3.70 -5.12
C ASP A 313 -6.32 4.96 -5.50
N ARG A 314 -4.98 4.88 -5.46
CA ARG A 314 -4.09 5.98 -5.87
C ARG A 314 -4.38 6.43 -7.29
N ILE A 315 -4.47 5.53 -8.28
CA ILE A 315 -4.71 5.95 -9.67
C ILE A 315 -6.15 6.42 -9.90
N THR A 316 -7.13 5.83 -9.22
CA THR A 316 -8.54 6.23 -9.33
C THR A 316 -8.74 7.64 -8.79
N ALA A 317 -8.21 7.94 -7.59
CA ALA A 317 -8.28 9.27 -7.00
C ALA A 317 -7.45 10.30 -7.78
N PHE A 318 -6.27 9.91 -8.30
CA PHE A 318 -5.45 10.75 -9.17
C PHE A 318 -6.20 11.17 -10.45
N ILE A 319 -6.88 10.23 -11.12
CA ILE A 319 -7.69 10.53 -12.31
C ILE A 319 -8.85 11.45 -11.94
N ALA A 320 -9.62 11.12 -10.89
CA ALA A 320 -10.80 11.89 -10.48
C ALA A 320 -10.48 13.32 -10.01
N GLU A 321 -9.27 13.56 -9.50
CA GLU A 321 -8.76 14.90 -9.18
C GLU A 321 -8.26 15.63 -10.44
N LEU A 322 -7.50 14.95 -11.31
CA LEU A 322 -6.96 15.55 -12.55
C LEU A 322 -8.05 15.99 -13.53
N GLU A 323 -9.15 15.22 -13.64
CA GLU A 323 -10.31 15.53 -14.50
C GLU A 323 -11.00 16.86 -14.15
N LYS A 324 -10.76 17.41 -12.96
CA LYS A 324 -11.25 18.74 -12.55
C LYS A 324 -10.56 19.89 -13.31
N THR A 325 -9.45 19.61 -13.99
CA THR A 325 -8.69 20.52 -14.85
C THR A 325 -8.37 19.86 -16.19
N PRO A 326 -9.34 19.77 -17.13
CA PRO A 326 -9.24 19.01 -18.38
C PRO A 326 -8.24 19.58 -19.41
N GLU A 327 -7.60 20.70 -19.10
CA GLU A 327 -6.41 21.18 -19.81
C GLU A 327 -5.17 20.29 -19.57
N TYR A 328 -5.12 19.57 -18.45
CA TYR A 328 -4.10 18.54 -18.16
C TYR A 328 -4.70 17.15 -18.35
N LYS A 329 -3.95 16.24 -19.00
CA LYS A 329 -4.51 14.96 -19.47
C LYS A 329 -3.56 13.81 -19.19
N LEU A 330 -4.06 12.78 -18.53
CA LEU A 330 -3.37 11.50 -18.41
C LEU A 330 -3.30 10.85 -19.81
N VAL A 331 -2.14 10.93 -20.47
CA VAL A 331 -1.94 10.37 -21.81
C VAL A 331 -1.41 8.94 -21.79
N SER A 332 -0.85 8.51 -20.65
CA SER A 332 -0.41 7.13 -20.44
C SER A 332 -0.42 6.77 -18.96
N ASN A 333 -0.95 5.59 -18.64
CA ASN A 333 -0.86 4.93 -17.34
C ASN A 333 -0.17 3.58 -17.57
N GLN A 334 0.94 3.29 -16.88
CA GLN A 334 1.71 2.05 -17.07
C GLN A 334 2.14 1.44 -15.74
N ASN A 335 1.83 0.16 -15.57
CA ASN A 335 2.34 -0.67 -14.48
C ASN A 335 3.88 -0.74 -14.52
N ALA A 336 4.50 -0.22 -13.45
CA ALA A 336 5.93 -0.31 -13.21
C ALA A 336 6.25 -1.22 -12.01
N ASN A 337 5.25 -1.93 -11.46
CA ASN A 337 5.34 -2.99 -10.45
C ASN A 337 6.24 -2.66 -9.25
N TRP A 338 6.16 -1.42 -8.76
CA TRP A 338 7.00 -0.90 -7.68
C TRP A 338 8.53 -0.99 -7.94
N ASP A 339 8.96 -1.20 -9.19
CA ASP A 339 10.38 -1.35 -9.55
C ASP A 339 10.96 -0.05 -10.15
N SER A 340 12.07 0.41 -9.59
CA SER A 340 12.71 1.67 -9.99
C SER A 340 13.33 1.61 -11.40
N ALA A 341 13.85 0.47 -11.82
CA ALA A 341 14.52 0.34 -13.12
C ALA A 341 13.51 0.25 -14.27
N LEU A 342 12.41 -0.48 -14.06
CA LEU A 342 11.26 -0.53 -14.95
C LEU A 342 10.59 0.84 -15.04
N THR A 343 10.43 1.55 -13.92
CA THR A 343 9.94 2.94 -13.90
C THR A 343 10.81 3.85 -14.79
N GLY A 344 12.13 3.91 -14.56
CA GLY A 344 13.02 4.77 -15.35
C GLY A 344 13.06 4.41 -16.84
N LYS A 345 12.95 3.12 -17.16
CA LYS A 345 12.82 2.61 -18.53
C LYS A 345 11.51 3.07 -19.19
N LEU A 346 10.37 2.89 -18.52
CA LEU A 346 9.05 3.29 -19.03
C LEU A 346 8.97 4.82 -19.20
N ALA A 347 9.47 5.59 -18.24
CA ALA A 347 9.60 7.05 -18.35
C ALA A 347 10.37 7.46 -19.60
N SER A 348 11.55 6.87 -19.82
CA SER A 348 12.39 7.11 -21.01
C SER A 348 11.65 6.79 -22.33
N GLN A 349 10.90 5.69 -22.36
CA GLN A 349 10.10 5.30 -23.53
C GLN A 349 8.95 6.28 -23.79
N LEU A 350 8.24 6.72 -22.75
CA LEU A 350 7.15 7.68 -22.85
C LEU A 350 7.64 9.08 -23.26
N PHE A 351 8.76 9.55 -22.71
CA PHE A 351 9.38 10.82 -23.14
C PHE A 351 9.69 10.81 -24.64
N ALA A 352 10.26 9.71 -25.17
CA ALA A 352 10.51 9.55 -26.60
C ALA A 352 9.21 9.45 -27.44
N GLN A 353 8.18 8.75 -26.94
CA GLN A 353 6.89 8.58 -27.61
C GLN A 353 6.11 9.90 -27.75
N TYR A 354 6.14 10.76 -26.73
CA TYR A 354 5.38 12.02 -26.70
C TYR A 354 6.20 13.26 -27.08
N ALA A 355 7.51 13.14 -27.36
CA ALA A 355 8.37 14.26 -27.79
C ALA A 355 7.78 15.07 -28.96
N ASN A 356 7.23 14.40 -29.97
CA ASN A 356 6.58 15.04 -31.14
C ASN A 356 5.08 15.36 -30.92
N GLN A 357 4.57 15.20 -29.70
CA GLN A 357 3.16 15.36 -29.31
C GLN A 357 2.97 16.41 -28.20
N GLY A 358 3.93 17.34 -28.08
CA GLY A 358 3.98 18.36 -27.01
C GLY A 358 4.86 18.00 -25.81
N GLY A 359 5.52 16.83 -25.82
CA GLY A 359 6.31 16.34 -24.68
C GLY A 359 5.42 15.80 -23.56
N ILE A 360 6.00 15.68 -22.35
CA ILE A 360 5.30 15.36 -21.10
C ILE A 360 5.56 16.52 -20.13
N GLN A 361 4.52 17.01 -19.46
CA GLN A 361 4.58 18.15 -18.53
C GLN A 361 4.53 17.72 -17.06
N CYS A 362 3.84 16.61 -16.73
CA CYS A 362 3.95 15.99 -15.41
C CYS A 362 4.12 14.47 -15.51
N ALA A 363 4.86 13.89 -14.56
CA ALA A 363 5.00 12.46 -14.38
C ALA A 363 4.84 12.07 -12.90
N TYR A 364 3.89 11.20 -12.62
CA TYR A 364 3.65 10.59 -11.31
C TYR A 364 4.36 9.23 -11.25
N GLY A 365 5.27 9.05 -10.31
CA GLY A 365 5.71 7.72 -9.86
C GLY A 365 5.05 7.44 -8.51
N MET A 366 4.38 6.30 -8.34
CA MET A 366 3.55 6.06 -7.15
C MET A 366 4.31 6.07 -5.82
N ALA A 367 5.63 5.83 -5.82
CA ALA A 367 6.49 6.03 -4.66
C ALA A 367 7.69 6.94 -5.00
N ASP A 368 8.28 7.59 -3.99
CA ASP A 368 9.40 8.54 -4.13
C ASP A 368 10.64 7.94 -4.84
N TYR A 369 10.90 6.64 -4.68
CA TYR A 369 11.98 5.96 -5.42
C TYR A 369 11.64 5.80 -6.92
N GLN A 370 10.37 5.59 -7.28
CA GLN A 370 9.90 5.63 -8.67
C GLN A 370 9.97 7.06 -9.22
N ALA A 371 9.49 8.05 -8.47
CA ALA A 371 9.57 9.47 -8.83
C ALA A 371 11.03 9.91 -9.07
N ASN A 372 11.97 9.50 -8.23
CA ASN A 372 13.40 9.73 -8.43
C ASN A 372 13.93 9.04 -9.71
N ALA A 373 13.48 7.83 -10.04
CA ALA A 373 13.86 7.17 -11.30
C ALA A 373 13.33 7.92 -12.55
N ILE A 374 12.16 8.57 -12.45
CA ILE A 374 11.61 9.47 -13.48
C ILE A 374 12.48 10.72 -13.63
N VAL A 375 12.89 11.36 -12.53
CA VAL A 375 13.83 12.51 -12.53
C VAL A 375 15.13 12.12 -13.23
N GLN A 376 15.72 10.98 -12.88
CA GLN A 376 16.97 10.51 -13.49
C GLN A 376 16.81 10.19 -14.99
N ALA A 377 15.68 9.62 -15.41
CA ALA A 377 15.38 9.37 -16.82
C ALA A 377 15.23 10.68 -17.62
N ALA A 378 14.56 11.68 -17.06
CA ALA A 378 14.39 13.00 -17.69
C ALA A 378 15.74 13.72 -17.86
N GLN A 379 16.57 13.72 -16.82
CA GLN A 379 17.93 14.28 -16.85
C GLN A 379 18.82 13.57 -17.89
N GLN A 380 18.76 12.24 -17.99
CA GLN A 380 19.49 11.46 -19.01
C GLN A 380 19.01 11.75 -20.44
N ALA A 381 17.72 12.06 -20.62
CA ALA A 381 17.14 12.50 -21.88
C ALA A 381 17.43 13.98 -22.21
N GLY A 382 18.12 14.72 -21.33
CA GLY A 382 18.40 16.15 -21.50
C GLY A 382 17.17 17.05 -21.32
N LEU A 383 16.11 16.56 -20.70
CA LEU A 383 14.91 17.33 -20.40
C LEU A 383 15.13 18.16 -19.12
N PRO A 384 14.71 19.45 -19.10
CA PRO A 384 14.64 20.20 -17.85
C PRO A 384 13.63 19.56 -16.90
N VAL A 385 13.85 19.70 -15.60
CA VAL A 385 13.00 19.13 -14.54
C VAL A 385 12.70 20.21 -13.51
N GLY A 386 11.48 20.24 -13.00
CA GLY A 386 11.06 21.17 -11.96
C GLY A 386 10.57 22.53 -12.46
N VAL A 387 9.87 23.24 -11.56
CA VAL A 387 9.21 24.53 -11.84
C VAL A 387 10.18 25.61 -12.30
N LYS A 388 11.35 25.70 -11.64
CA LYS A 388 12.36 26.75 -11.86
C LYS A 388 12.85 26.79 -13.31
N ASP A 389 13.12 25.63 -13.88
CA ASP A 389 13.65 25.47 -15.23
C ASP A 389 12.53 25.25 -16.27
N LYS A 390 11.26 25.44 -15.85
CA LYS A 390 10.02 25.21 -16.63
C LYS A 390 9.95 23.82 -17.26
N GLY A 391 10.45 22.83 -16.51
CA GLY A 391 10.65 21.48 -16.98
C GLY A 391 9.52 20.52 -16.61
N LEU A 392 9.84 19.23 -16.72
CA LEU A 392 8.98 18.15 -16.25
C LEU A 392 8.69 18.29 -14.75
N ILE A 393 7.42 18.34 -14.39
CA ILE A 393 6.96 18.23 -13.01
C ILE A 393 6.97 16.75 -12.60
N VAL A 394 7.50 16.44 -11.42
CA VAL A 394 7.52 15.08 -10.88
C VAL A 394 6.95 15.08 -9.47
N THR A 395 6.13 14.07 -9.16
CA THR A 395 5.50 13.87 -7.84
C THR A 395 5.65 12.41 -7.41
N GLY A 396 5.75 12.20 -6.09
CA GLY A 396 5.89 10.89 -5.44
C GLY A 396 4.86 10.65 -4.33
N SER A 397 5.13 9.64 -3.50
CA SER A 397 4.50 9.33 -2.21
C SER A 397 5.49 8.47 -1.39
N ASN A 398 5.10 8.02 -0.20
CA ASN A 398 5.89 7.14 0.69
C ASN A 398 6.99 7.81 1.53
N CYS A 399 7.06 9.15 1.57
CA CYS A 399 7.79 9.86 2.64
C CYS A 399 9.27 9.43 2.75
N PHE A 400 9.95 9.17 1.63
CA PHE A 400 11.35 8.72 1.64
C PHE A 400 12.32 9.91 1.63
N LYS A 401 13.51 9.70 2.20
CA LYS A 401 14.58 10.70 2.16
C LYS A 401 14.89 11.18 0.73
N VAL A 402 14.80 10.30 -0.27
CA VAL A 402 15.06 10.64 -1.68
C VAL A 402 13.97 11.54 -2.29
N GLY A 403 12.73 11.45 -1.83
CA GLY A 403 11.65 12.38 -2.22
C GLY A 403 11.88 13.76 -1.62
N ILE A 404 12.16 13.81 -0.31
CA ILE A 404 12.49 15.03 0.43
C ILE A 404 13.71 15.76 -0.15
N ASP A 405 14.79 15.03 -0.46
CA ASP A 405 15.99 15.59 -1.09
C ASP A 405 15.68 16.16 -2.49
N ASN A 406 14.84 15.48 -3.30
CA ASN A 406 14.42 15.97 -4.62
C ASN A 406 13.48 17.21 -4.53
N ILE A 407 12.60 17.30 -3.53
CA ILE A 407 11.77 18.49 -3.31
C ILE A 407 12.66 19.68 -2.91
N LYS A 408 13.63 19.48 -2.01
CA LYS A 408 14.64 20.50 -1.65
C LYS A 408 15.49 20.94 -2.84
N ALA A 409 15.81 20.03 -3.77
CA ALA A 409 16.51 20.33 -5.01
C ALA A 409 15.61 21.00 -6.08
N GLY A 410 14.30 20.98 -5.90
CA GLY A 410 13.30 21.45 -6.88
C GLY A 410 13.07 20.50 -8.06
N THR A 411 13.65 19.28 -8.03
CA THR A 411 13.50 18.24 -9.06
C THR A 411 12.22 17.41 -8.90
N MET A 412 11.61 17.43 -7.70
CA MET A 412 10.22 17.04 -7.47
C MET A 412 9.44 18.24 -6.95
N TYR A 413 8.14 18.32 -7.27
CA TYR A 413 7.27 19.38 -6.78
C TYR A 413 6.69 19.06 -5.39
N GLY A 414 6.40 17.79 -5.14
CA GLY A 414 5.89 17.31 -3.88
C GLY A 414 5.82 15.78 -3.79
N THR A 415 5.42 15.31 -2.62
CA THR A 415 5.13 13.92 -2.29
C THR A 415 3.90 13.87 -1.37
N GLY A 416 3.59 12.70 -0.84
CA GLY A 416 2.62 12.50 0.24
C GLY A 416 3.21 11.56 1.29
N THR A 417 2.81 11.72 2.55
CA THR A 417 3.24 10.80 3.61
C THR A 417 2.70 9.39 3.36
N GLN A 418 3.53 8.39 3.68
CA GLN A 418 3.18 7.00 4.00
C GLN A 418 4.49 6.38 4.50
N ALA A 419 5.00 6.90 5.63
CA ALA A 419 6.29 6.49 6.15
C ALA A 419 6.20 5.03 6.61
N PRO A 420 7.04 4.12 6.09
CA PRO A 420 6.94 2.69 6.41
C PRO A 420 7.12 2.38 7.90
N ASP A 421 7.85 3.22 8.65
CA ASP A 421 7.93 3.09 10.10
C ASP A 421 6.68 3.63 10.82
N THR A 422 6.09 4.76 10.39
CA THR A 422 4.82 5.26 10.95
C THR A 422 3.71 4.20 10.80
N GLU A 423 3.57 3.62 9.60
CA GLU A 423 2.57 2.58 9.34
C GLU A 423 2.91 1.27 10.05
N GLY A 424 4.17 0.81 10.00
CA GLY A 424 4.60 -0.39 10.71
C GLY A 424 4.39 -0.30 12.23
N ASN A 425 4.60 0.88 12.83
CA ASN A 425 4.29 1.12 14.24
C ASN A 425 2.77 1.07 14.50
N ALA A 426 1.92 1.58 13.60
CA ALA A 426 0.46 1.44 13.73
C ALA A 426 0.02 -0.04 13.71
N VAL A 427 0.62 -0.86 12.84
CA VAL A 427 0.37 -2.31 12.79
C VAL A 427 0.80 -2.99 14.10
N VAL A 428 1.96 -2.64 14.67
CA VAL A 428 2.40 -3.12 16.00
C VAL A 428 1.37 -2.75 17.06
N ASP A 429 0.92 -1.50 17.08
CA ASP A 429 0.03 -0.96 18.11
C ASP A 429 -1.34 -1.65 18.11
N TRP A 430 -1.93 -1.89 16.94
CA TRP A 430 -3.20 -2.62 16.81
C TRP A 430 -3.05 -4.12 17.03
N THR A 431 -1.95 -4.72 16.59
CA THR A 431 -1.61 -6.12 16.86
C THR A 431 -1.49 -6.40 18.36
N LEU A 432 -0.78 -5.55 19.10
CA LEU A 432 -0.58 -5.73 20.53
C LEU A 432 -1.90 -5.55 21.32
N LYS A 433 -2.77 -4.62 20.92
CA LYS A 433 -4.14 -4.50 21.48
C LYS A 433 -4.94 -5.78 21.24
N PHE A 434 -4.95 -6.29 20.01
CA PHE A 434 -5.64 -7.53 19.65
C PHE A 434 -5.14 -8.75 20.44
N LEU A 435 -3.81 -8.93 20.54
CA LEU A 435 -3.20 -10.05 21.27
C LEU A 435 -3.45 -9.99 22.78
N ARG A 436 -3.73 -8.79 23.34
CA ARG A 436 -4.21 -8.60 24.72
C ARG A 436 -5.71 -8.88 24.91
N GLY A 437 -6.45 -9.18 23.84
CA GLY A 437 -7.91 -9.34 23.88
C GLY A 437 -8.69 -8.03 23.95
N GLU A 438 -8.06 -6.90 23.62
CA GLU A 438 -8.75 -5.61 23.49
C GLU A 438 -9.58 -5.58 22.20
N THR A 439 -10.76 -4.95 22.23
CA THR A 439 -11.57 -4.75 21.02
C THR A 439 -10.95 -3.65 20.16
N ILE A 440 -10.47 -4.01 18.97
CA ILE A 440 -9.95 -3.07 17.98
C ILE A 440 -11.02 -2.71 16.93
N PRO A 441 -10.93 -1.53 16.27
CA PRO A 441 -11.81 -1.18 15.16
C PRO A 441 -11.69 -2.15 13.98
N ALA A 442 -12.74 -2.29 13.18
CA ALA A 442 -12.72 -3.11 11.96
C ALA A 442 -11.84 -2.50 10.85
N GLU A 443 -11.61 -1.19 10.89
CA GLU A 443 -10.77 -0.42 9.97
C GLU A 443 -10.01 0.63 10.78
N ASN A 444 -8.70 0.73 10.57
CA ASN A 444 -7.83 1.75 11.16
C ASN A 444 -7.08 2.44 10.03
N LEU A 445 -7.40 3.71 9.77
CA LEU A 445 -6.81 4.49 8.69
C LEU A 445 -5.74 5.44 9.24
N THR A 446 -4.53 5.32 8.72
CA THR A 446 -3.44 6.28 8.92
C THR A 446 -3.72 7.50 8.04
N THR A 447 -3.85 8.67 8.67
CA THR A 447 -4.12 9.93 7.98
C THR A 447 -2.87 10.42 7.29
N GLU A 448 -2.90 10.52 5.96
CA GLU A 448 -1.76 11.00 5.18
C GLU A 448 -1.85 12.49 4.84
N PHE A 449 -0.70 13.12 4.66
CA PHE A 449 -0.52 14.54 4.43
C PHE A 449 0.23 14.80 3.12
N ARG A 450 -0.19 15.85 2.42
CA ARG A 450 0.50 16.35 1.22
C ARG A 450 1.74 17.12 1.62
N VAL A 451 2.88 16.83 1.00
CA VAL A 451 4.17 17.49 1.28
C VAL A 451 4.67 18.21 0.03
N THR A 452 4.80 19.53 0.11
CA THR A 452 5.44 20.38 -0.92
C THR A 452 6.60 21.17 -0.29
N ALA A 453 7.30 21.99 -1.07
CA ALA A 453 8.34 22.88 -0.55
C ALA A 453 7.85 23.84 0.56
N ASP A 454 6.54 24.11 0.65
CA ASP A 454 5.97 25.07 1.60
C ASP A 454 5.81 24.52 3.02
N ASN A 455 5.59 23.20 3.18
CA ASN A 455 5.42 22.51 4.48
C ASN A 455 6.43 21.38 4.74
N LEU A 456 7.43 21.19 3.86
CA LEU A 456 8.45 20.13 4.00
C LEU A 456 9.14 20.11 5.37
N ALA A 457 9.34 21.28 5.99
CA ALA A 457 9.96 21.40 7.32
C ALA A 457 9.16 20.72 8.44
N ASP A 458 7.83 20.63 8.31
CA ASP A 458 6.95 20.01 9.30
C ASP A 458 7.00 18.46 9.21
N HIS A 459 7.34 17.93 8.03
CA HIS A 459 7.35 16.49 7.74
C HIS A 459 8.75 15.86 7.61
N GLU A 460 9.83 16.65 7.50
CA GLU A 460 11.18 16.10 7.29
C GLU A 460 11.64 15.12 8.38
N ALA A 461 11.29 15.35 9.64
CA ALA A 461 11.63 14.46 10.75
C ALA A 461 10.92 13.10 10.71
N GLU A 462 9.83 13.00 9.94
CA GLU A 462 9.17 11.75 9.59
C GLU A 462 9.79 11.18 8.31
N CYS A 463 9.77 11.95 7.23
CA CYS A 463 10.12 11.52 5.87
C CYS A 463 11.63 11.33 5.58
N THR A 464 12.44 11.03 6.59
CA THR A 464 13.89 10.80 6.42
C THR A 464 14.43 9.60 7.20
N LYS A 465 13.55 8.80 7.82
CA LYS A 465 13.89 7.55 8.51
C LYS A 465 14.04 6.35 7.56
N ALA A 466 13.59 6.49 6.31
CA ALA A 466 13.61 5.50 5.23
C ALA A 466 14.33 6.05 3.99
#